data_AF-A0A1I4HX49-F1
#
_entry.id   AF-A0A1I4HX49-F1
#
_cell.length_a   1.000
_cell.length_b   1.000
_cell.length_c   1.000
_cell.angle_alpha   90.00
_cell.angle_beta   90.00
_cell.angle_gamma   90.00
#
_symmetry.space_group_name_H-M   'P 1'
#
loop_
_entity.id
_entity.type
_entity.pdbx_description
1 polymer ?
#
loop_
_entity_poly.entity_id
_entity_poly.type
_entity_poly.pdbx_seq_one_letter_code
_entity_poly.pdbx_strand_id
1 'polypeptide(L)'
;MNIRPIETEAELQPIRHMAGHIYGTNTGRLFLEYMTTGPGDRVEGRLRLNDDAVGLLQFDVVGTFNGQYLNFDGQLKQNKAEGGIEEENVVVSLQANLQLNDGGAFGGRWETSVGNAGTMQLFPHDHIEKTSLPYEQALGLRLHIHNRQLGVVRLAFGDIKRLIEFLQEKLPGSTVLVNHSALGNSEKEAGQTTLAPEFLASAAELGILQQMRLDARSQGPDGLDRTVTIELGRYEKNEIRVAGGDEVWVTGVLEAVNAQLADKQSKVATLYRKHGSLLNTGVFLALLIWLPGVPGVVNRLYVTVIAMIAMLVLLRVHQTTVPLAQIRLAQAQRSFLDEVWPGLATGVLTALALGVATTLLAFVDADSLFSGLSKLLRLISGSEGETGGAVE
;
A
#
# COMPACT_ATOMS: atom_id res chain seq x y z
N MET A 1 -42.38 -70.91 20.39
CA MET A 1 -42.36 -69.60 19.70
C MET A 1 -40.90 -69.24 19.54
N ASN A 2 -40.35 -69.37 18.34
CA ASN A 2 -38.92 -69.30 18.06
C ASN A 2 -38.60 -67.87 17.64
N ILE A 3 -38.07 -67.06 18.56
CA ILE A 3 -37.75 -65.65 18.29
C ILE A 3 -36.33 -65.63 17.71
N ARG A 4 -36.23 -65.34 16.40
CA ARG A 4 -34.94 -65.05 15.75
C ARG A 4 -34.41 -63.71 16.30
N PRO A 5 -33.11 -63.57 16.59
CA PRO A 5 -32.53 -62.26 16.86
C PRO A 5 -32.49 -61.45 15.57
N ILE A 6 -32.82 -60.17 15.72
CA ILE A 6 -32.79 -59.11 14.71
C ILE A 6 -31.34 -58.93 14.25
N GLU A 7 -31.14 -58.91 12.92
CA GLU A 7 -29.86 -58.65 12.27
C GLU A 7 -29.31 -57.28 12.68
N THR A 8 -28.03 -57.27 13.02
CA THR A 8 -27.27 -56.14 13.55
C THR A 8 -27.25 -54.98 12.57
N GLU A 9 -27.66 -53.82 13.06
CA GLU A 9 -27.58 -52.51 12.42
C GLU A 9 -26.11 -52.26 11.98
N ALA A 10 -25.86 -52.22 10.67
CA ALA A 10 -24.55 -51.93 10.13
C ALA A 10 -24.16 -50.50 10.54
N GLU A 11 -23.10 -50.39 11.34
CA GLU A 11 -22.54 -49.14 11.86
C GLU A 11 -22.10 -48.25 10.68
N LEU A 12 -22.95 -47.29 10.30
CA LEU A 12 -22.65 -46.31 9.26
C LEU A 12 -21.57 -45.35 9.78
N GLN A 13 -20.38 -45.39 9.18
CA GLN A 13 -19.30 -44.44 9.51
C GLN A 13 -19.61 -43.02 8.97
N PRO A 14 -19.04 -41.97 9.60
CA PRO A 14 -19.28 -40.59 9.18
C PRO A 14 -18.86 -40.35 7.72
N ILE A 15 -19.65 -39.52 7.02
CA ILE A 15 -19.31 -39.03 5.68
C ILE A 15 -18.04 -38.18 5.80
N ARG A 16 -17.05 -38.48 4.95
CA ARG A 16 -15.79 -37.74 4.84
C ARG A 16 -15.81 -36.85 3.61
N HIS A 17 -15.20 -35.68 3.73
CA HIS A 17 -15.10 -34.70 2.67
C HIS A 17 -13.65 -34.49 2.28
N MET A 18 -13.35 -34.51 0.98
CA MET A 18 -12.01 -34.23 0.46
C MET A 18 -12.07 -33.29 -0.73
N ALA A 19 -11.15 -32.33 -0.78
CA ALA A 19 -11.01 -31.40 -1.90
C ALA A 19 -9.63 -31.57 -2.55
N GLY A 20 -9.55 -31.35 -3.86
CA GLY A 20 -8.35 -31.73 -4.59
C GLY A 20 -8.26 -31.18 -6.00
N HIS A 21 -7.24 -31.67 -6.71
CA HIS A 21 -6.97 -31.34 -8.11
C HIS A 21 -6.65 -32.61 -8.90
N ILE A 22 -6.98 -32.59 -10.19
CA ILE A 22 -6.43 -33.53 -11.18
C ILE A 22 -5.48 -32.80 -12.12
N TYR A 23 -4.49 -33.54 -12.61
CA TYR A 23 -3.53 -33.12 -13.61
C TYR A 23 -3.36 -34.23 -14.65
N GLY A 24 -3.05 -33.90 -15.90
CA GLY A 24 -2.82 -34.89 -16.96
C GLY A 24 -3.40 -34.44 -18.30
N THR A 25 -4.03 -35.36 -19.01
CA THR A 25 -4.76 -35.04 -20.26
C THR A 25 -5.95 -34.12 -19.99
N ASN A 26 -6.50 -34.17 -18.76
CA ASN A 26 -7.46 -33.21 -18.23
C ASN A 26 -6.92 -32.55 -16.96
N THR A 27 -7.33 -31.31 -16.72
CA THR A 27 -7.02 -30.54 -15.50
C THR A 27 -8.30 -30.00 -14.90
N GLY A 28 -8.31 -29.87 -13.57
CA GLY A 28 -9.49 -29.35 -12.89
C GLY A 28 -9.45 -29.50 -11.38
N ARG A 29 -10.49 -28.97 -10.76
CA ARG A 29 -10.73 -29.08 -9.31
C ARG A 29 -11.71 -30.19 -9.04
N LEU A 30 -11.52 -30.91 -7.95
CA LEU A 30 -12.41 -32.01 -7.60
C LEU A 30 -12.82 -31.95 -6.12
N PHE A 31 -13.99 -32.50 -5.84
CA PHE A 31 -14.52 -32.70 -4.51
C PHE A 31 -15.09 -34.12 -4.36
N LEU A 32 -14.58 -34.86 -3.38
CA LEU A 32 -14.98 -36.24 -3.09
C LEU A 32 -15.72 -36.29 -1.75
N GLU A 33 -16.93 -36.82 -1.77
CA GLU A 33 -17.72 -37.17 -0.59
C GLU A 33 -17.79 -38.69 -0.52
N TYR A 34 -17.35 -39.31 0.57
CA TYR A 34 -17.45 -40.76 0.69
C TYR A 34 -17.75 -41.22 2.10
N MET A 35 -18.34 -42.40 2.21
CA MET A 35 -18.60 -43.12 3.44
C MET A 35 -17.96 -44.50 3.36
N THR A 36 -17.52 -45.00 4.51
CA THR A 36 -17.01 -46.36 4.67
C THR A 36 -18.12 -47.24 5.25
N THR A 37 -18.56 -48.27 4.51
CA THR A 37 -19.69 -49.11 4.92
C THR A 37 -19.27 -50.55 5.18
N GLY A 38 -19.59 -51.03 6.38
CA GLY A 38 -19.52 -52.46 6.75
C GLY A 38 -18.12 -53.04 6.96
N PRO A 39 -18.04 -54.35 7.28
CA PRO A 39 -16.78 -55.07 7.42
C PRO A 39 -16.11 -55.23 6.03
N GLY A 40 -14.89 -54.70 5.89
CA GLY A 40 -14.09 -54.85 4.66
C GLY A 40 -13.72 -53.55 3.95
N ASP A 41 -13.70 -52.41 4.65
CA ASP A 41 -13.10 -51.17 4.16
C ASP A 41 -13.69 -50.66 2.83
N ARG A 42 -14.94 -51.01 2.54
CA ARG A 42 -15.63 -50.59 1.31
C ARG A 42 -15.95 -49.10 1.38
N VAL A 43 -15.66 -48.40 0.29
CA VAL A 43 -15.90 -46.97 0.13
C VAL A 43 -17.03 -46.77 -0.87
N GLU A 44 -18.03 -45.99 -0.52
CA GLU A 44 -19.09 -45.55 -1.44
C GLU A 44 -19.26 -44.04 -1.34
N GLY A 45 -19.45 -43.36 -2.47
CA GLY A 45 -19.43 -41.91 -2.47
C GLY A 45 -19.80 -41.24 -3.78
N ARG A 46 -19.52 -39.95 -3.84
CA ARG A 46 -19.73 -39.10 -4.99
C ARG A 46 -18.50 -38.22 -5.23
N LEU A 47 -17.99 -38.25 -6.45
CA LEU A 47 -16.92 -37.38 -6.92
C LEU A 47 -17.51 -36.32 -7.85
N ARG A 48 -17.24 -35.05 -7.57
CA ARG A 48 -17.54 -33.92 -8.45
C ARG A 48 -16.22 -33.40 -9.00
N LEU A 49 -16.09 -33.36 -10.32
CA LEU A 49 -14.93 -32.84 -11.02
C LEU A 49 -15.38 -31.62 -11.82
N ASN A 50 -14.84 -30.45 -11.53
CA ASN A 50 -14.95 -29.28 -12.38
C ASN A 50 -13.74 -29.27 -13.31
N ASP A 51 -13.91 -29.85 -14.48
CA ASP A 51 -12.92 -29.93 -15.54
C ASP A 51 -12.80 -28.58 -16.25
N ASP A 52 -11.57 -28.12 -16.49
CA ASP A 52 -11.33 -26.80 -17.08
C ASP A 52 -11.84 -26.69 -18.54
N ALA A 53 -11.98 -27.81 -19.26
CA ALA A 53 -12.45 -27.85 -20.64
C ALA A 53 -13.92 -28.22 -20.78
N VAL A 54 -14.43 -29.14 -19.94
CA VAL A 54 -15.78 -29.72 -20.08
C VAL A 54 -16.76 -29.22 -19.00
N GLY A 55 -16.26 -28.58 -17.93
CA GLY A 55 -17.07 -28.10 -16.82
C GLY A 55 -17.39 -29.19 -15.80
N LEU A 56 -18.55 -29.10 -15.14
CA LEU A 56 -18.87 -29.95 -14.00
C LEU A 56 -19.34 -31.35 -14.42
N LEU A 57 -18.54 -32.35 -14.04
CA LEU A 57 -18.80 -33.77 -14.14
C LEU A 57 -19.09 -34.37 -12.76
N GLN A 58 -20.06 -35.27 -12.67
CA GLN A 58 -20.38 -35.97 -11.42
C GLN A 58 -20.33 -37.48 -11.59
N PHE A 59 -19.56 -38.16 -10.75
CA PHE A 59 -19.42 -39.61 -10.70
C PHE A 59 -19.97 -40.16 -9.38
N ASP A 60 -20.71 -41.26 -9.43
CA ASP A 60 -20.94 -42.10 -8.25
C ASP A 60 -19.75 -43.07 -8.14
N VAL A 61 -19.07 -43.10 -6.98
CA VAL A 61 -17.84 -43.87 -6.79
C VAL A 61 -18.04 -45.03 -5.82
N VAL A 62 -17.40 -46.17 -6.12
CA VAL A 62 -17.34 -47.36 -5.28
C VAL A 62 -15.91 -47.87 -5.25
N GLY A 63 -15.41 -48.24 -4.07
CA GLY A 63 -14.00 -48.55 -3.89
C GLY A 63 -13.68 -49.26 -2.58
N THR A 64 -12.39 -49.23 -2.23
CA THR A 64 -11.83 -49.81 -1.01
C THR A 64 -10.79 -48.88 -0.39
N PHE A 65 -10.68 -48.87 0.94
CA PHE A 65 -9.70 -48.08 1.69
C PHE A 65 -9.03 -48.90 2.81
N ASN A 66 -7.86 -49.45 2.54
CA ASN A 66 -7.16 -50.34 3.50
C ASN A 66 -6.28 -49.60 4.54
N GLY A 67 -6.57 -48.33 4.83
CA GLY A 67 -5.77 -47.49 5.72
C GLY A 67 -4.60 -46.77 5.06
N GLN A 68 -4.07 -47.28 3.94
CA GLN A 68 -2.94 -46.65 3.22
C GLN A 68 -3.26 -46.32 1.77
N TYR A 69 -4.09 -47.12 1.12
CA TYR A 69 -4.47 -46.96 -0.28
C TYR A 69 -5.98 -46.76 -0.39
N LEU A 70 -6.38 -45.74 -1.13
CA LEU A 70 -7.75 -45.47 -1.52
C LEU A 70 -7.88 -45.76 -3.02
N ASN A 71 -8.59 -46.83 -3.34
CA ASN A 71 -8.84 -47.23 -4.73
C ASN A 71 -10.35 -47.17 -5.00
N PHE A 72 -10.76 -46.50 -6.07
CA PHE A 72 -12.17 -46.43 -6.42
C PHE A 72 -12.41 -46.37 -7.93
N ASP A 73 -13.58 -46.86 -8.31
CA ASP A 73 -14.18 -46.79 -9.63
C ASP A 73 -15.39 -45.84 -9.58
N GLY A 74 -15.45 -44.89 -10.50
CA GLY A 74 -16.52 -43.92 -10.64
C GLY A 74 -17.30 -44.13 -11.92
N GLN A 75 -18.63 -44.11 -11.85
CA GLN A 75 -19.50 -44.09 -13.02
C GLN A 75 -20.12 -42.71 -13.21
N LEU A 76 -19.99 -42.13 -14.40
CA LEU A 76 -20.52 -40.81 -14.72
C LEU A 76 -22.06 -40.82 -14.59
N LYS A 77 -22.60 -39.95 -13.73
CA LYS A 77 -24.03 -39.84 -13.45
C LYS A 77 -24.71 -38.74 -14.25
N GLN A 78 -24.00 -37.63 -14.51
CA GLN A 78 -24.50 -36.49 -15.28
C GLN A 78 -23.33 -35.72 -15.91
N ASN A 79 -23.47 -35.38 -17.18
CA ASN A 79 -22.68 -34.35 -17.85
C ASN A 79 -23.60 -33.15 -18.09
N LYS A 80 -23.57 -32.15 -17.22
CA LYS A 80 -24.28 -30.89 -17.47
C LYS A 80 -23.24 -29.86 -17.93
N ALA A 81 -22.94 -29.88 -19.22
CA ALA A 81 -22.43 -28.67 -19.86
C ALA A 81 -23.56 -27.63 -19.80
N GLU A 82 -23.32 -26.49 -19.13
CA GLU A 82 -24.19 -25.32 -19.27
C GLU A 82 -24.13 -24.87 -20.74
N GLY A 83 -25.16 -25.21 -21.52
CA GLY A 83 -25.20 -25.00 -22.97
C GLY A 83 -25.30 -26.35 -23.68
N GLY A 84 -26.55 -26.77 -23.90
CA GLY A 84 -26.88 -28.13 -24.30
C GLY A 84 -26.17 -28.63 -25.55
N ILE A 85 -25.79 -29.91 -25.50
CA ILE A 85 -26.26 -31.00 -26.35
C ILE A 85 -26.33 -32.23 -25.42
N GLU A 86 -27.48 -32.90 -25.34
CA GLU A 86 -27.55 -34.25 -24.78
C GLU A 86 -26.86 -35.18 -25.77
N GLU A 87 -25.55 -35.35 -25.63
CA GLU A 87 -24.84 -36.42 -26.35
C GLU A 87 -25.15 -37.76 -25.69
N GLU A 88 -25.33 -38.78 -26.54
CA GLU A 88 -25.71 -40.16 -26.23
C GLU A 88 -25.01 -40.71 -24.97
N ASN A 89 -25.66 -41.66 -24.30
CA ASN A 89 -25.19 -42.40 -23.12
C ASN A 89 -23.76 -42.97 -23.25
N VAL A 90 -22.72 -42.12 -23.21
CA VAL A 90 -21.34 -42.55 -23.12
C VAL A 90 -21.11 -42.90 -21.66
N VAL A 91 -21.04 -44.21 -21.39
CA VAL A 91 -20.65 -44.73 -20.08
C VAL A 91 -19.16 -44.46 -19.91
N VAL A 92 -18.83 -43.29 -19.38
CA VAL A 92 -17.47 -42.98 -18.94
C VAL A 92 -17.31 -43.51 -17.51
N SER A 93 -16.33 -44.40 -17.34
CA SER A 93 -15.87 -44.83 -16.03
C SER A 93 -14.54 -44.18 -15.71
N LEU A 94 -14.30 -43.88 -14.43
CA LEU A 94 -13.06 -43.33 -13.90
C LEU A 94 -12.48 -44.32 -12.90
N GLN A 95 -11.20 -44.65 -12.99
CA GLN A 95 -10.49 -45.46 -12.01
C GLN A 95 -9.42 -44.61 -11.35
N ALA A 96 -9.31 -44.66 -10.03
CA ALA A 96 -8.29 -43.96 -9.28
C ALA A 96 -7.61 -44.88 -8.28
N ASN A 97 -6.28 -44.81 -8.22
CA ASN A 97 -5.44 -45.54 -7.26
C ASN A 97 -4.58 -44.52 -6.52
N LEU A 98 -4.91 -44.24 -5.25
CA LEU A 98 -4.31 -43.18 -4.48
C LEU A 98 -3.65 -43.72 -3.21
N GLN A 99 -2.48 -43.18 -2.88
CA GLN A 99 -1.72 -43.51 -1.68
C GLN A 99 -1.79 -42.36 -0.68
N LEU A 100 -2.04 -42.69 0.59
CA LEU A 100 -1.99 -41.75 1.70
C LEU A 100 -0.53 -41.39 1.99
N ASN A 101 -0.24 -40.09 2.08
CA ASN A 101 1.07 -39.60 2.49
C ASN A 101 1.10 -39.24 3.98
N ASP A 102 2.30 -38.98 4.52
CA ASP A 102 2.52 -38.61 5.92
C ASP A 102 1.79 -37.31 6.33
N GLY A 103 1.39 -36.48 5.36
CA GLY A 103 0.62 -35.25 5.55
C GLY A 103 -0.90 -35.44 5.55
N GLY A 104 -1.39 -36.69 5.49
CA GLY A 104 -2.82 -37.01 5.49
C GLY A 104 -3.53 -36.77 4.16
N ALA A 105 -2.80 -36.43 3.10
CA ALA A 105 -3.33 -36.26 1.75
C ALA A 105 -3.19 -37.55 0.92
N PHE A 106 -4.13 -37.81 0.04
CA PHE A 106 -4.04 -38.89 -0.94
C PHE A 106 -3.46 -38.36 -2.24
N GLY A 107 -2.47 -39.06 -2.79
CA GLY A 107 -1.89 -38.75 -4.09
C GLY A 107 -1.75 -40.02 -4.93
N GLY A 108 -2.04 -39.94 -6.23
CA GLY A 108 -1.88 -41.11 -7.09
C GLY A 108 -2.32 -40.88 -8.52
N ARG A 109 -2.70 -41.96 -9.19
CA ARG A 109 -3.04 -41.96 -10.62
C ARG A 109 -4.53 -42.15 -10.84
N TRP A 110 -5.04 -41.52 -11.88
CA TRP A 110 -6.39 -41.73 -12.37
C TRP A 110 -6.38 -41.99 -13.87
N GLU A 111 -7.38 -42.72 -14.34
CA GLU A 111 -7.61 -43.04 -15.75
C GLU A 111 -9.12 -43.17 -16.02
N THR A 112 -9.55 -42.97 -17.26
CA THR A 112 -10.95 -43.14 -17.67
C THR A 112 -11.07 -44.12 -18.82
N SER A 113 -12.26 -44.70 -19.01
CA SER A 113 -12.53 -45.62 -20.12
C SER A 113 -12.35 -45.02 -21.52
N VAL A 114 -12.31 -43.69 -21.64
CA VAL A 114 -12.07 -42.97 -22.91
C VAL A 114 -10.59 -42.63 -23.14
N GLY A 115 -9.69 -43.07 -22.26
CA GLY A 115 -8.24 -42.93 -22.41
C GLY A 115 -7.65 -41.65 -21.80
N ASN A 116 -8.45 -40.81 -21.14
CA ASN A 116 -7.91 -39.70 -20.36
C ASN A 116 -7.29 -40.23 -19.07
N ALA A 117 -6.12 -39.73 -18.72
CA ALA A 117 -5.38 -40.19 -17.54
C ALA A 117 -4.44 -39.12 -16.99
N GLY A 118 -3.99 -39.34 -15.76
CA GLY A 118 -3.00 -38.48 -15.13
C GLY A 118 -2.80 -38.75 -13.65
N THR A 119 -2.57 -37.67 -12.90
CA THR A 119 -2.38 -37.69 -11.45
C THR A 119 -3.49 -36.94 -10.73
N MET A 120 -3.81 -37.39 -9.52
CA MET A 120 -4.88 -36.84 -8.68
C MET A 120 -4.32 -36.63 -7.27
N GLN A 121 -4.69 -35.53 -6.65
CA GLN A 121 -4.35 -35.22 -5.28
C GLN A 121 -5.59 -34.77 -4.50
N LEU A 122 -5.84 -35.40 -3.34
CA LEU A 122 -6.95 -35.12 -2.43
C LEU A 122 -6.43 -34.74 -1.05
N PHE A 123 -7.02 -33.71 -0.48
CA PHE A 123 -6.73 -33.24 0.87
C PHE A 123 -7.99 -33.39 1.75
N PRO A 124 -7.84 -33.81 3.01
CA PRO A 124 -8.95 -33.84 3.96
C PRO A 124 -9.58 -32.45 4.07
N HIS A 125 -10.90 -32.39 3.90
CA HIS A 125 -11.68 -31.17 3.98
C HIS A 125 -12.90 -31.38 4.88
N ASP A 126 -12.67 -32.04 6.02
CA ASP A 126 -13.67 -32.24 7.08
C ASP A 126 -13.92 -30.95 7.90
N HIS A 127 -13.13 -29.92 7.65
CA HIS A 127 -13.39 -28.57 8.12
C HIS A 127 -14.39 -27.91 7.19
N ILE A 128 -15.66 -27.85 7.62
CA ILE A 128 -16.50 -26.72 7.27
C ILE A 128 -15.70 -25.51 7.75
N GLU A 129 -14.98 -24.87 6.85
CA GLU A 129 -14.42 -23.56 7.08
C GLU A 129 -15.62 -22.69 7.48
N LYS A 130 -15.77 -22.43 8.79
CA LYS A 130 -16.71 -21.45 9.32
C LYS A 130 -16.20 -20.05 8.92
N THR A 131 -16.06 -19.82 7.62
CA THR A 131 -15.62 -18.55 7.04
C THR A 131 -16.82 -17.61 6.84
N SER A 132 -18.00 -18.02 7.31
CA SER A 132 -19.09 -17.10 7.60
C SER A 132 -19.49 -17.26 9.06
N LEU A 133 -19.19 -16.24 9.85
CA LEU A 133 -19.91 -16.03 11.10
C LEU A 133 -21.42 -16.07 10.77
N PRO A 134 -22.27 -16.73 11.59
CA PRO A 134 -23.72 -16.64 11.44
C PRO A 134 -24.12 -15.19 11.20
N TYR A 135 -25.06 -14.93 10.28
CA TYR A 135 -25.46 -13.57 9.86
C TYR A 135 -25.70 -12.61 11.05
N GLU A 136 -26.21 -13.12 12.18
CA GLU A 136 -26.40 -12.39 13.43
C GLU A 136 -25.08 -11.98 14.14
N GLN A 137 -24.03 -12.79 14.07
CA GLN A 137 -22.69 -12.43 14.54
C GLN A 137 -21.98 -11.49 13.55
N ALA A 138 -22.21 -11.64 12.24
CA ALA A 138 -21.69 -10.72 11.23
C ALA A 138 -22.31 -9.31 11.34
N LEU A 139 -23.58 -9.20 11.74
CA LEU A 139 -24.27 -7.93 12.00
C LEU A 139 -23.68 -7.13 13.17
N GLY A 140 -22.92 -7.77 14.06
CA GLY A 140 -22.23 -7.14 15.19
C GLY A 140 -20.79 -6.73 14.90
N LEU A 141 -20.17 -7.25 13.83
CA LEU A 141 -18.80 -6.91 13.46
C LEU A 141 -18.74 -5.52 12.85
N ARG A 142 -18.07 -4.59 13.54
CA ARG A 142 -17.84 -3.24 13.05
C ARG A 142 -16.36 -3.05 12.82
N LEU A 143 -15.98 -2.66 11.60
CA LEU A 143 -14.62 -2.25 11.31
C LEU A 143 -14.45 -0.78 11.73
N HIS A 144 -13.63 -0.54 12.73
CA HIS A 144 -13.25 0.80 13.15
C HIS A 144 -12.02 1.23 12.37
N ILE A 145 -12.07 2.41 11.75
CA ILE A 145 -10.96 2.99 11.01
C ILE A 145 -10.71 4.38 11.57
N HIS A 146 -9.53 4.60 12.10
CA HIS A 146 -9.09 5.93 12.54
C HIS A 146 -7.87 6.35 11.75
N ASN A 147 -7.80 7.64 11.43
CA ASN A 147 -6.67 8.24 10.76
C ASN A 147 -6.17 9.48 11.47
N ARG A 148 -4.87 9.74 11.26
CA ARG A 148 -4.21 10.94 11.78
C ARG A 148 -3.23 11.47 10.77
N GLN A 149 -3.42 12.73 10.39
CA GLN A 149 -2.42 13.45 9.60
C GLN A 149 -1.24 13.84 10.47
N LEU A 150 -0.05 13.62 9.94
CA LEU A 150 1.21 14.03 10.55
C LEU A 150 1.70 15.32 9.92
N GLY A 151 2.43 16.11 10.70
CA GLY A 151 3.13 17.28 10.21
C GLY A 151 4.34 16.94 9.35
N VAL A 152 5.29 17.87 9.29
CA VAL A 152 6.57 17.64 8.62
C VAL A 152 7.42 16.69 9.46
N VAL A 153 7.72 15.50 8.92
CA VAL A 153 8.41 14.41 9.61
C VAL A 153 9.82 14.23 9.04
N ARG A 154 10.81 14.07 9.91
CA ARG A 154 12.19 13.73 9.53
C ARG A 154 12.61 12.42 10.19
N LEU A 155 12.86 11.40 9.40
CA LEU A 155 13.25 10.08 9.88
C LEU A 155 14.65 9.71 9.39
N ALA A 156 15.47 9.22 10.32
CA ALA A 156 16.70 8.51 10.01
C ALA A 156 16.44 6.99 9.96
N PHE A 157 17.36 6.24 9.36
CA PHE A 157 17.33 4.78 9.32
C PHE A 157 17.00 4.14 10.68
N GLY A 158 17.66 4.58 11.76
CA GLY A 158 17.43 4.06 13.11
C GLY A 158 16.01 4.32 13.63
N ASP A 159 15.35 5.39 13.19
CA ASP A 159 13.97 5.68 13.57
C ASP A 159 12.99 4.77 12.82
N ILE A 160 13.27 4.45 11.54
CA ILE A 160 12.47 3.52 10.73
C ILE A 160 12.58 2.10 11.28
N LYS A 161 13.79 1.65 11.60
CA LYS A 161 14.01 0.35 12.24
C LYS A 161 13.20 0.23 13.53
N ARG A 162 13.29 1.23 14.42
CA ARG A 162 12.50 1.25 15.66
C ARG A 162 10.99 1.27 15.41
N LEU A 163 10.54 1.95 14.35
CA LEU A 163 9.13 1.99 13.98
C LEU A 163 8.64 0.62 13.50
N ILE A 164 9.42 -0.09 12.68
CA ILE A 164 9.11 -1.45 12.23
C ILE A 164 9.05 -2.41 13.43
N GLU A 165 10.07 -2.39 14.29
CA GLU A 165 10.12 -3.21 15.51
C GLU A 165 8.92 -2.93 16.42
N PHE A 166 8.55 -1.66 16.57
CA PHE A 166 7.38 -1.24 17.33
C PHE A 166 6.07 -1.78 16.74
N LEU A 167 5.91 -1.74 15.41
CA LEU A 167 4.73 -2.31 14.74
C LEU A 167 4.66 -3.83 14.93
N GLN A 168 5.78 -4.53 14.85
CA GLN A 168 5.85 -5.98 15.08
C GLN A 168 5.53 -6.36 16.54
N GLU A 169 5.91 -5.51 17.50
CA GLU A 169 5.54 -5.68 18.91
C GLU A 169 4.04 -5.48 19.13
N LYS A 170 3.44 -4.44 18.53
CA LYS A 170 2.02 -4.12 18.70
C LYS A 170 1.09 -5.02 17.90
N LEU A 171 1.61 -5.69 16.87
CA LEU A 171 0.90 -6.66 16.04
C LEU A 171 1.70 -7.98 16.01
N PRO A 172 1.57 -8.84 17.03
CA PRO A 172 2.26 -10.12 17.07
C PRO A 172 1.91 -10.98 15.85
N GLY A 173 2.92 -11.58 15.22
CA GLY A 173 2.74 -12.36 14.00
C GLY A 173 2.44 -11.53 12.75
N SER A 174 2.59 -10.19 12.81
CA SER A 174 2.42 -9.36 11.62
C SER A 174 3.57 -9.48 10.63
N THR A 175 3.21 -9.47 9.36
CA THR A 175 4.15 -9.23 8.27
C THR A 175 4.12 -7.74 7.95
N VAL A 176 5.25 -7.06 8.11
CA VAL A 176 5.41 -5.64 7.76
C VAL A 176 5.95 -5.54 6.35
N LEU A 177 5.17 -4.92 5.46
CA LEU A 177 5.54 -4.58 4.10
C LEU A 177 6.01 -3.14 4.04
N VAL A 178 7.08 -2.90 3.29
CA VAL A 178 7.66 -1.58 3.06
C VAL A 178 7.58 -1.27 1.58
N ASN A 179 6.68 -0.36 1.22
CA ASN A 179 6.65 0.22 -0.11
C ASN A 179 7.48 1.51 -0.10
N HIS A 180 8.47 1.61 -0.97
CA HIS A 180 9.37 2.77 -0.99
C HIS A 180 9.73 3.18 -2.42
N SER A 181 10.02 4.48 -2.57
CA SER A 181 10.61 5.05 -3.78
C SER A 181 11.83 5.89 -3.41
N ALA A 182 12.97 5.64 -4.06
CA ALA A 182 14.25 6.28 -3.78
C ALA A 182 14.64 7.27 -4.89
N LEU A 183 15.46 8.28 -4.56
CA LEU A 183 16.03 9.19 -5.54
C LEU A 183 17.44 8.72 -5.94
N GLY A 184 17.57 7.93 -7.02
CA GLY A 184 18.88 7.41 -7.47
C GLY A 184 18.89 6.69 -8.84
N ASN A 185 19.70 7.27 -9.75
CA ASN A 185 20.38 6.82 -10.99
C ASN A 185 19.87 5.71 -11.94
N SER A 186 18.75 5.04 -11.72
CA SER A 186 18.28 4.06 -12.71
C SER A 186 16.77 3.93 -12.66
N GLU A 187 16.10 4.64 -13.59
CA GLU A 187 14.90 4.29 -14.37
C GLU A 187 13.68 3.61 -13.71
N LYS A 188 13.69 3.37 -12.40
CA LYS A 188 12.61 2.78 -11.64
C LYS A 188 12.12 3.78 -10.61
N GLU A 189 11.38 4.77 -11.11
CA GLU A 189 10.37 5.49 -10.34
C GLU A 189 9.20 4.56 -9.88
N ALA A 190 9.25 3.27 -10.23
CA ALA A 190 8.31 2.26 -9.77
C ALA A 190 8.56 1.94 -8.29
N GLY A 191 7.57 2.26 -7.44
CA GLY A 191 7.58 1.92 -6.03
C GLY A 191 7.82 0.42 -5.83
N GLN A 192 8.83 0.07 -5.02
CA GLN A 192 9.18 -1.30 -4.71
C GLN A 192 8.53 -1.69 -3.38
N THR A 193 7.82 -2.81 -3.37
CA THR A 193 7.26 -3.40 -2.15
C THR A 193 8.15 -4.56 -1.73
N THR A 194 8.76 -4.46 -0.55
CA THR A 194 9.62 -5.50 0.01
C THR A 194 9.20 -5.84 1.44
N LEU A 195 9.62 -6.99 1.93
CA LEU A 195 9.41 -7.34 3.34
C LEU A 195 10.35 -6.50 4.21
N ALA A 196 9.91 -6.16 5.42
CA ALA A 196 10.72 -5.33 6.33
C ALA A 196 12.16 -5.83 6.57
N PRO A 197 12.44 -7.14 6.76
CA PRO A 197 13.81 -7.62 6.89
C PRO A 197 14.67 -7.39 5.64
N GLU A 198 14.10 -7.61 4.45
CA GLU A 198 14.77 -7.40 3.17
C GLU A 198 15.04 -5.91 2.93
N PHE A 199 14.06 -5.05 3.23
CA PHE A 199 14.21 -3.60 3.17
C PHE A 199 15.32 -3.13 4.11
N LEU A 200 15.35 -3.59 5.36
CA LEU A 200 16.37 -3.18 6.32
C LEU A 200 17.78 -3.62 5.91
N ALA A 201 17.91 -4.72 5.17
CA ALA A 201 19.18 -5.19 4.63
C ALA A 201 19.68 -4.33 3.46
N SER A 202 18.79 -3.87 2.57
CA SER A 202 19.13 -3.05 1.39
C SER A 202 19.05 -1.54 1.63
N ALA A 203 18.51 -1.10 2.77
CA ALA A 203 18.24 0.31 3.07
C ALA A 203 19.47 1.23 2.92
N ALA A 204 20.66 0.74 3.27
CA ALA A 204 21.89 1.54 3.20
C ALA A 204 22.20 2.03 1.76
N GLU A 205 21.78 1.26 0.75
CA GLU A 205 22.05 1.54 -0.67
C GLU A 205 21.06 2.54 -1.29
N LEU A 206 19.89 2.72 -0.65
CA LEU A 206 18.77 3.50 -1.19
C LEU A 206 18.89 5.02 -0.97
N GLY A 207 19.82 5.48 -0.12
CA GLY A 207 20.09 6.91 0.08
C GLY A 207 18.91 7.67 0.72
N ILE A 208 18.23 8.52 -0.07
CA ILE A 208 17.10 9.35 0.36
C ILE A 208 15.81 8.84 -0.31
N LEU A 209 14.80 8.53 0.49
CA LEU A 209 13.48 8.14 -0.03
C LEU A 209 12.60 9.36 -0.32
N GLN A 210 11.87 9.26 -1.42
CA GLN A 210 10.80 10.17 -1.84
C GLN A 210 9.48 9.82 -1.17
N GLN A 211 9.18 8.53 -1.08
CA GLN A 211 7.98 8.01 -0.43
C GLN A 211 8.33 6.75 0.34
N MET A 212 7.66 6.56 1.46
CA MET A 212 7.66 5.32 2.22
C MET A 212 6.24 5.06 2.73
N ARG A 213 5.77 3.85 2.54
CA ARG A 213 4.54 3.34 3.13
C ARG A 213 4.86 2.04 3.86
N LEU A 214 4.54 2.00 5.14
CA LEU A 214 4.62 0.81 5.98
C LEU A 214 3.22 0.24 6.13
N ASP A 215 3.02 -1.01 5.76
CA ASP A 215 1.76 -1.72 5.97
C ASP A 215 2.04 -2.93 6.87
N ALA A 216 1.50 -2.92 8.08
CA ALA A 216 1.53 -4.04 9.01
C ALA A 216 0.13 -4.63 9.15
N ARG A 217 -0.01 -5.95 8.99
CA ARG A 217 -1.28 -6.66 9.14
C ARG A 217 -1.13 -7.87 10.05
N SER A 218 -2.09 -8.06 10.95
CA SER A 218 -2.23 -9.27 11.77
C SER A 218 -3.70 -9.63 11.90
N GLN A 219 -3.99 -10.89 12.21
CA GLN A 219 -5.35 -11.31 12.53
C GLN A 219 -5.74 -10.85 13.94
N GLY A 220 -6.92 -10.23 14.08
CA GLY A 220 -7.48 -9.84 15.37
C GLY A 220 -8.16 -11.02 16.10
N PRO A 221 -8.33 -10.93 17.44
CA PRO A 221 -9.03 -11.94 18.24
C PRO A 221 -10.52 -12.07 17.89
N ASP A 222 -11.08 -11.03 17.28
CA ASP A 222 -12.42 -10.88 16.74
C ASP A 222 -12.59 -11.47 15.32
N GLY A 223 -11.52 -12.03 14.76
CA GLY A 223 -11.50 -12.60 13.41
C GLY A 223 -11.39 -11.56 12.29
N LEU A 224 -11.49 -10.26 12.60
CA LEU A 224 -11.21 -9.18 11.66
C LEU A 224 -9.70 -8.88 11.60
N ASP A 225 -9.24 -8.43 10.44
CA ASP A 225 -7.87 -7.99 10.28
C ASP A 225 -7.59 -6.69 11.02
N ARG A 226 -6.48 -6.68 11.73
CA ARG A 226 -5.87 -5.49 12.29
C ARG A 226 -4.81 -5.00 11.32
N THR A 227 -4.96 -3.75 10.88
CA THR A 227 -4.05 -3.14 9.90
C THR A 227 -3.55 -1.80 10.41
N VAL A 228 -2.25 -1.58 10.29
CA VAL A 228 -1.63 -0.26 10.51
C VAL A 228 -0.89 0.13 9.23
N THR A 229 -1.30 1.25 8.66
CA THR A 229 -0.65 1.85 7.49
C THR A 229 -0.05 3.19 7.90
N ILE A 230 1.23 3.39 7.64
CA ILE A 230 1.92 4.66 7.84
C ILE A 230 2.43 5.11 6.47
N GLU A 231 1.89 6.21 5.97
CA GLU A 231 2.25 6.80 4.69
C GLU A 231 3.05 8.09 4.93
N LEU A 232 4.23 8.17 4.32
CA LEU A 232 5.16 9.29 4.43
C LEU A 232 5.67 9.68 3.04
N GLY A 233 5.32 10.89 2.60
CA GLY A 233 5.66 11.39 1.27
C GLY A 233 6.45 12.68 1.30
N ARG A 234 7.40 12.84 0.38
CA ARG A 234 8.21 14.08 0.28
C ARG A 234 7.35 15.29 -0.07
N TYR A 235 6.35 15.14 -0.94
CA TYR A 235 5.43 16.23 -1.29
C TYR A 235 3.96 15.89 -1.04
N GLU A 236 3.66 14.61 -0.85
CA GLU A 236 2.34 14.07 -0.50
C GLU A 236 2.07 14.16 1.01
N LYS A 237 0.85 13.81 1.41
CA LYS A 237 0.42 13.78 2.81
C LYS A 237 1.23 12.76 3.63
N ASN A 238 1.42 13.09 4.90
CA ASN A 238 1.86 12.13 5.90
C ASN A 238 0.64 11.71 6.71
N GLU A 239 0.33 10.42 6.77
CA GLU A 239 -0.88 9.91 7.43
C GLU A 239 -0.59 8.58 8.13
N ILE A 240 -1.11 8.42 9.34
CA ILE A 240 -1.25 7.12 10.00
C ILE A 240 -2.71 6.70 9.84
N ARG A 241 -2.93 5.46 9.45
CA ARG A 241 -4.25 4.83 9.40
C ARG A 241 -4.19 3.52 10.18
N VAL A 242 -5.14 3.33 11.09
CA VAL A 242 -5.28 2.11 11.86
C VAL A 242 -6.70 1.58 11.65
N ALA A 243 -6.83 0.29 11.40
CA ALA A 243 -8.09 -0.39 11.22
C ALA A 243 -8.13 -1.69 12.03
N GLY A 244 -9.29 -2.03 12.59
CA GLY A 244 -9.53 -3.26 13.35
C GLY A 244 -10.96 -3.30 13.89
N GLY A 245 -11.40 -4.41 14.46
CA GLY A 245 -12.77 -4.51 15.00
C GLY A 245 -12.96 -4.04 16.45
N ASP A 246 -11.90 -3.63 17.13
CA ASP A 246 -11.95 -3.04 18.46
C ASP A 246 -11.50 -1.57 18.42
N GLU A 247 -12.42 -0.64 18.65
CA GLU A 247 -12.16 0.80 18.68
C GLU A 247 -11.11 1.22 19.72
N VAL A 248 -11.08 0.56 20.88
CA VAL A 248 -10.15 0.87 21.97
C VAL A 248 -8.74 0.51 21.53
N TRP A 249 -8.58 -0.65 20.91
CA TRP A 249 -7.31 -1.06 20.33
C TRP A 249 -6.89 -0.12 19.17
N VAL A 250 -7.81 0.19 18.25
CA VAL A 250 -7.53 1.07 17.10
C VAL A 250 -7.04 2.45 17.57
N THR A 251 -7.74 3.04 18.54
CA THR A 251 -7.37 4.34 19.11
C THR A 251 -6.04 4.25 19.86
N GLY A 252 -5.84 3.21 20.67
CA GLY A 252 -4.62 3.01 21.44
C GLY A 252 -3.37 2.87 20.56
N VAL A 253 -3.46 2.07 19.49
CA VAL A 253 -2.36 1.91 18.52
C VAL A 253 -2.13 3.19 17.74
N LEU A 254 -3.18 3.89 17.30
CA LEU A 254 -3.04 5.17 16.61
C LEU A 254 -2.30 6.20 17.48
N GLU A 255 -2.68 6.34 18.75
CA GLU A 255 -2.01 7.24 19.68
C GLU A 255 -0.55 6.84 19.92
N ALA A 256 -0.28 5.54 20.08
CA ALA A 256 1.07 5.06 20.35
C ALA A 256 2.01 5.24 19.14
N VAL A 257 1.55 4.95 17.92
CA VAL A 257 2.29 5.24 16.69
C VAL A 257 2.52 6.75 16.53
N ASN A 258 1.48 7.56 16.79
CA ASN A 258 1.59 9.01 16.72
C ASN A 258 2.59 9.56 17.74
N ALA A 259 2.60 9.05 18.97
CA ALA A 259 3.56 9.45 20.01
C ALA A 259 5.01 9.14 19.58
N GLN A 260 5.24 7.96 18.99
CA GLN A 260 6.56 7.57 18.47
C GLN A 260 7.07 8.51 17.36
N LEU A 261 6.15 9.06 16.56
CA LEU A 261 6.47 9.98 15.46
C LEU A 261 6.43 11.46 15.87
N ALA A 262 5.79 11.82 16.99
CA ALA A 262 5.60 13.20 17.43
C ALA A 262 6.93 13.93 17.67
N ASP A 263 7.90 13.25 18.28
CA ASP A 263 9.24 13.80 18.54
C ASP A 263 10.06 14.01 17.25
N LYS A 264 9.63 13.40 16.15
CA LYS A 264 10.24 13.49 14.82
C LYS A 264 9.56 14.52 13.94
N GLN A 265 8.48 15.15 14.44
CA GLN A 265 7.78 16.22 13.74
C GLN A 265 8.42 17.58 14.04
N SER A 266 8.71 18.34 12.99
CA SER A 266 9.09 19.74 13.13
C SER A 266 7.83 20.60 13.30
N LYS A 267 7.55 21.05 14.53
CA LYS A 267 6.44 21.96 14.82
C LYS A 267 6.52 23.24 14.00
N VAL A 268 7.73 23.80 13.84
CA VAL A 268 7.97 25.04 13.09
C VAL A 268 7.71 24.84 11.60
N ALA A 269 8.25 23.79 10.99
CA ALA A 269 8.02 23.53 9.57
C ALA A 269 6.55 23.20 9.28
N THR A 270 5.89 22.50 10.21
CA THR A 270 4.45 22.21 10.12
C THR A 270 3.61 23.49 10.21
N LEU A 271 3.92 24.38 11.16
CA LEU A 271 3.24 25.67 11.31
C LEU A 271 3.45 26.54 10.06
N TYR A 272 4.68 26.59 9.56
CA TYR A 272 5.02 27.34 8.35
C TYR A 272 4.25 26.80 7.13
N ARG A 273 4.16 25.48 6.93
CA ARG A 273 3.39 24.90 5.83
C ARG A 273 1.89 25.12 5.99
N LYS A 274 1.36 25.02 7.21
CA LYS A 274 -0.07 25.22 7.50
C LYS A 274 -0.51 26.68 7.35
N HIS A 275 0.35 27.62 7.72
CA HIS A 275 0.00 29.05 7.78
C HIS A 275 0.82 29.93 6.82
N GLY A 276 1.62 29.34 5.92
CA GLY A 276 2.41 30.10 4.94
C GLY A 276 1.54 30.94 4.01
N SER A 277 0.33 30.46 3.69
CA SER A 277 -0.66 31.24 2.95
C SER A 277 -1.14 32.47 3.73
N LEU A 278 -1.36 32.35 5.04
CA LEU A 278 -1.74 33.48 5.92
C LEU A 278 -0.64 34.54 6.00
N LEU A 279 0.63 34.14 5.97
CA LEU A 279 1.75 35.09 5.87
C LEU A 279 1.69 35.87 4.55
N ASN A 280 1.46 35.21 3.42
CA ASN A 280 1.29 35.90 2.13
C ASN A 280 0.10 36.86 2.15
N THR A 281 -1.03 36.45 2.73
CA THR A 281 -2.21 37.32 2.91
C THR A 281 -1.90 38.53 3.81
N GLY A 282 -1.15 38.32 4.89
CA GLY A 282 -0.73 39.39 5.79
C GLY A 282 0.16 40.43 5.11
N VAL A 283 1.16 39.99 4.34
CA VAL A 283 2.01 40.87 3.52
C VAL A 283 1.19 41.64 2.49
N PHE A 284 0.20 40.99 1.87
CA PHE A 284 -0.69 41.63 0.90
C PHE A 284 -1.57 42.70 1.53
N LEU A 285 -2.15 42.44 2.70
CA LEU A 285 -2.93 43.43 3.43
C LEU A 285 -2.07 44.61 3.88
N ALA A 286 -0.85 44.35 4.37
CA ALA A 286 0.09 45.41 4.74
C ALA A 286 0.44 46.30 3.54
N LEU A 287 0.68 45.70 2.36
CA LEU A 287 0.90 46.43 1.11
C LEU A 287 -0.30 47.32 0.76
N LEU A 288 -1.53 46.77 0.86
CA LEU A 288 -2.76 47.48 0.51
C LEU A 288 -3.00 48.68 1.44
N ILE A 289 -2.76 48.52 2.74
CA ILE A 289 -2.85 49.60 3.74
C ILE A 289 -1.83 50.70 3.44
N TRP A 290 -0.64 50.33 2.98
CA TRP A 290 0.46 51.27 2.74
C TRP A 290 0.39 51.98 1.38
N LEU A 291 -0.24 51.36 0.37
CA LEU A 291 -0.32 51.85 -1.01
C LEU A 291 -0.79 53.32 -1.16
N PRO A 292 -1.76 53.83 -0.39
CA PRO A 292 -2.18 55.24 -0.47
C PRO A 292 -1.04 56.24 -0.17
N GLY A 293 -0.05 55.83 0.63
CA GLY A 293 1.10 56.65 1.01
C GLY A 293 2.11 56.87 -0.11
N VAL A 294 2.01 56.14 -1.22
CA VAL A 294 2.90 56.31 -2.39
C VAL A 294 2.41 57.48 -3.24
N PRO A 295 3.26 58.51 -3.49
CA PRO A 295 2.89 59.61 -4.36
C PRO A 295 2.92 59.20 -5.84
N GLY A 296 1.87 59.55 -6.57
CA GLY A 296 1.74 59.30 -8.02
C GLY A 296 1.11 57.96 -8.37
N VAL A 297 0.21 57.98 -9.35
CA VAL A 297 -0.53 56.79 -9.82
C VAL A 297 0.40 55.75 -10.44
N VAL A 298 1.40 56.22 -11.20
CA VAL A 298 2.38 55.34 -11.87
C VAL A 298 3.28 54.63 -10.87
N ASN A 299 3.73 55.31 -9.81
CA ASN A 299 4.54 54.72 -8.75
C ASN A 299 3.77 53.66 -7.95
N ARG A 300 2.48 53.92 -7.66
CA ARG A 300 1.58 52.93 -7.05
C ARG A 300 1.48 51.68 -7.91
N LEU A 301 1.37 51.83 -9.23
CA LEU A 301 1.33 50.71 -10.16
C LEU A 301 2.64 49.89 -10.13
N TYR A 302 3.80 50.55 -10.18
CA TYR A 302 5.10 49.86 -10.11
C TYR A 302 5.28 49.07 -8.80
N VAL A 303 4.99 49.69 -7.66
CA VAL A 303 5.06 49.03 -6.35
C VAL A 303 4.15 47.81 -6.31
N THR A 304 2.92 47.94 -6.82
CA THR A 304 1.94 46.84 -6.85
C THR A 304 2.44 45.67 -7.70
N VAL A 305 2.97 45.95 -8.89
CA VAL A 305 3.48 44.90 -9.80
C VAL A 305 4.69 44.19 -9.20
N ILE A 306 5.65 44.92 -8.63
CA ILE A 306 6.83 44.33 -7.98
C ILE A 306 6.42 43.46 -6.79
N ALA A 307 5.51 43.96 -5.94
CA ALA A 307 5.01 43.19 -4.80
C ALA A 307 4.27 41.92 -5.24
N MET A 308 3.48 42.00 -6.31
CA MET A 308 2.79 40.84 -6.87
C MET A 308 3.77 39.79 -7.40
N ILE A 309 4.83 40.21 -8.11
CA ILE A 309 5.90 39.31 -8.58
C ILE A 309 6.60 38.67 -7.38
N ALA A 310 6.96 39.47 -6.36
CA ALA A 310 7.61 38.97 -5.15
C ALA A 310 6.74 37.92 -4.41
N MET A 311 5.43 38.16 -4.29
CA MET A 311 4.49 37.17 -3.72
C MET A 311 4.40 35.91 -4.55
N LEU A 312 4.41 36.01 -5.88
CA LEU A 312 4.33 34.86 -6.76
C LEU A 312 5.59 33.99 -6.65
N VAL A 313 6.76 34.63 -6.55
CA VAL A 313 8.04 33.96 -6.26
C VAL A 313 8.01 33.30 -4.88
N LEU A 314 7.56 34.02 -3.84
CA LEU A 314 7.44 33.48 -2.48
C LEU A 314 6.49 32.28 -2.42
N LEU A 315 5.33 32.36 -3.08
CA LEU A 315 4.37 31.27 -3.15
C LEU A 315 4.98 30.05 -3.84
N ARG A 316 5.72 30.26 -4.93
CA ARG A 316 6.37 29.18 -5.66
C ARG A 316 7.47 28.53 -4.83
N VAL A 317 8.32 29.32 -4.18
CA VAL A 317 9.35 28.85 -3.24
C VAL A 317 8.71 28.10 -2.06
N HIS A 318 7.62 28.61 -1.49
CA HIS A 318 6.90 27.97 -0.40
C HIS A 318 6.41 26.55 -0.80
N GLN A 319 5.84 26.42 -2.00
CA GLN A 319 5.33 25.15 -2.50
C GLN A 319 6.42 24.15 -2.86
N THR A 320 7.56 24.60 -3.41
CA THR A 320 8.60 23.70 -3.90
C THR A 320 9.63 23.28 -2.86
N THR A 321 9.79 24.05 -1.77
CA THR A 321 11.03 23.94 -0.97
C THR A 321 10.88 23.27 0.40
N VAL A 322 9.66 23.00 0.88
CA VAL A 322 9.45 22.33 2.18
C VAL A 322 8.89 20.92 2.00
N PRO A 323 9.73 19.88 1.93
CA PRO A 323 9.25 18.51 1.87
C PRO A 323 8.49 18.11 3.14
N LEU A 324 7.38 17.37 3.00
CA LEU A 324 6.54 16.86 4.08
C LEU A 324 7.23 15.73 4.84
N ALA A 325 7.87 14.79 4.15
CA ALA A 325 8.74 13.80 4.75
C ALA A 325 10.16 13.91 4.20
N GLN A 326 11.15 13.78 5.09
CA GLN A 326 12.53 13.52 4.70
C GLN A 326 12.96 12.22 5.37
N ILE A 327 13.20 11.20 4.54
CA ILE A 327 13.53 9.86 5.00
C ILE A 327 14.93 9.54 4.51
N ARG A 328 15.89 9.46 5.43
CA ARG A 328 17.31 9.24 5.12
C ARG A 328 17.74 7.87 5.62
N LEU A 329 18.09 7.01 4.67
CA LEU A 329 18.52 5.65 4.94
C LEU A 329 20.05 5.52 5.00
N ALA A 330 20.76 6.30 4.18
CA ALA A 330 22.21 6.40 4.27
C ALA A 330 22.62 7.22 5.50
N GLN A 331 23.76 6.86 6.09
CA GLN A 331 24.45 7.55 7.18
C GLN A 331 25.07 8.89 6.72
N ALA A 332 24.38 9.62 5.83
CA ALA A 332 24.81 10.93 5.36
C ALA A 332 24.73 11.91 6.53
N GLN A 333 25.90 12.43 6.93
CA GLN A 333 26.04 13.49 7.93
C GLN A 333 24.95 14.55 7.71
N ARG A 334 24.27 14.95 8.79
CA ARG A 334 23.38 16.11 8.80
C ARG A 334 24.10 17.26 8.10
N SER A 335 23.66 17.64 6.90
CA SER A 335 24.25 18.81 6.27
C SER A 335 23.75 20.03 7.06
N PHE A 336 24.66 20.95 7.38
CA PHE A 336 24.36 22.19 8.08
C PHE A 336 23.22 22.99 7.39
N LEU A 337 23.08 22.84 6.07
CA LEU A 337 22.01 23.43 5.28
C LEU A 337 20.61 22.91 5.67
N ASP A 338 20.47 21.66 6.12
CA ASP A 338 19.18 21.09 6.54
C ASP A 338 18.69 21.59 7.91
N GLU A 339 19.64 22.05 8.73
CA GLU A 339 19.42 22.60 10.06
C GLU A 339 19.21 24.11 9.99
N VAL A 340 19.88 24.78 9.04
CA VAL A 340 19.85 26.23 8.87
C VAL A 340 18.78 26.70 7.86
N TRP A 341 18.20 25.81 7.03
CA TRP A 341 17.14 26.17 6.08
C TRP A 341 15.93 26.90 6.69
N PRO A 342 15.39 26.51 7.87
CA PRO A 342 14.33 27.29 8.52
C PRO A 342 14.79 28.72 8.83
N GLY A 343 16.05 28.88 9.24
CA GLY A 343 16.71 30.16 9.47
C GLY A 343 16.95 30.96 8.19
N LEU A 344 17.25 30.30 7.07
CA LEU A 344 17.41 30.93 5.75
C LEU A 344 16.06 31.31 5.13
N ALA A 345 15.00 30.53 5.33
CA ALA A 345 13.65 30.90 4.88
C ALA A 345 13.17 32.15 5.61
N THR A 346 13.42 32.25 6.93
CA THR A 346 13.25 33.51 7.67
C THR A 346 14.20 34.58 7.16
N GLY A 347 15.47 34.27 6.87
CA GLY A 347 16.45 35.22 6.33
C GLY A 347 16.07 35.78 4.97
N VAL A 348 15.47 34.99 4.07
CA VAL A 348 14.94 35.41 2.77
C VAL A 348 13.70 36.26 2.96
N LEU A 349 12.81 35.92 3.90
CA LEU A 349 11.68 36.77 4.28
C LEU A 349 12.14 38.10 4.88
N THR A 350 13.16 38.09 5.74
CA THR A 350 13.75 39.29 6.33
C THR A 350 14.47 40.11 5.26
N ALA A 351 15.17 39.48 4.32
CA ALA A 351 15.83 40.14 3.20
C ALA A 351 14.84 40.72 2.19
N LEU A 352 13.69 40.08 1.97
CA LEU A 352 12.61 40.61 1.15
C LEU A 352 11.88 41.75 1.87
N ALA A 353 11.64 41.63 3.17
CA ALA A 353 11.08 42.71 3.99
C ALA A 353 12.04 43.92 4.05
N LEU A 354 13.35 43.67 4.20
CA LEU A 354 14.40 44.67 4.13
C LEU A 354 14.55 45.23 2.72
N GLY A 355 14.40 44.43 1.67
CA GLY A 355 14.47 44.83 0.27
C GLY A 355 13.31 45.74 -0.12
N VAL A 356 12.11 45.40 0.34
CA VAL A 356 10.96 46.30 0.32
C VAL A 356 11.29 47.54 1.14
N ALA A 357 11.67 47.43 2.43
CA ALA A 357 11.97 48.60 3.27
C ALA A 357 13.11 49.51 2.73
N THR A 358 14.12 48.96 2.07
CA THR A 358 15.22 49.72 1.47
C THR A 358 14.82 50.35 0.15
N THR A 359 14.02 49.69 -0.68
CA THR A 359 13.40 50.36 -1.84
C THR A 359 12.45 51.46 -1.37
N LEU A 360 11.72 51.26 -0.27
CA LEU A 360 10.90 52.30 0.37
C LEU A 360 11.74 53.50 0.83
N LEU A 361 12.87 53.27 1.51
CA LEU A 361 13.78 54.33 1.96
C LEU A 361 14.49 55.03 0.78
N ALA A 362 14.89 54.29 -0.24
CA ALA A 362 15.50 54.85 -1.45
C ALA A 362 14.51 55.68 -2.29
N PHE A 363 13.20 55.42 -2.19
CA PHE A 363 12.15 56.25 -2.78
C PHE A 363 11.76 57.46 -1.92
N VAL A 364 12.07 57.46 -0.62
CA VAL A 364 12.03 58.68 0.20
C VAL A 364 13.18 59.63 -0.18
N ASP A 365 14.32 59.10 -0.64
CA ASP A 365 15.47 59.83 -1.23
C ASP A 365 15.49 59.77 -2.77
N ALA A 366 14.33 60.02 -3.41
CA ALA A 366 14.07 59.82 -4.84
C ALA A 366 14.96 60.61 -5.83
N ASP A 367 15.85 61.51 -5.38
CA ASP A 367 16.82 62.19 -6.25
C ASP A 367 17.99 61.27 -6.67
N SER A 368 18.27 60.21 -5.91
CA SER A 368 19.47 59.39 -6.13
C SER A 368 19.29 58.28 -7.17
N LEU A 369 18.12 57.63 -7.24
CA LEU A 369 17.85 56.50 -8.14
C LEU A 369 17.74 56.91 -9.63
N PHE A 370 17.21 58.10 -9.93
CA PHE A 370 17.18 58.63 -11.30
C PHE A 370 18.57 58.99 -11.84
N SER A 371 19.52 59.36 -10.97
CA SER A 371 20.92 59.61 -11.37
C SER A 371 21.69 58.33 -11.73
N GLY A 372 21.37 57.21 -11.08
CA GLY A 372 21.99 55.90 -11.32
C GLY A 372 21.52 55.27 -12.64
N LEU A 373 20.21 55.29 -12.89
CA LEU A 373 19.61 54.76 -14.12
C LEU A 373 19.99 55.57 -15.36
N SER A 374 20.10 56.90 -15.26
CA SER A 374 20.56 57.74 -16.38
C SER A 374 22.05 57.58 -16.71
N LYS A 375 22.91 57.32 -15.71
CA LYS A 375 24.32 56.95 -15.92
C LYS A 375 24.46 55.57 -16.58
N LEU A 376 23.67 54.59 -16.15
CA LEU A 376 23.66 53.26 -16.74
C LEU A 376 23.15 53.28 -18.19
N LEU A 377 22.10 54.05 -18.47
CA LEU A 377 21.60 54.23 -19.84
C LEU A 377 22.58 54.97 -20.74
N ARG A 378 23.34 55.95 -20.23
CA ARG A 378 24.43 56.61 -20.98
C ARG A 378 25.64 55.71 -21.25
N LEU A 379 25.94 54.79 -20.34
CA LEU A 379 26.98 53.77 -20.52
C LEU A 379 26.57 52.70 -21.53
N ILE A 380 25.27 52.43 -21.64
CA ILE A 380 24.71 51.49 -22.64
C ILE A 380 24.50 52.18 -24.00
N SER A 381 24.32 53.49 -24.04
CA SER A 381 24.03 54.25 -25.27
C SER A 381 25.22 55.04 -25.85
N GLY A 382 26.45 54.80 -25.39
CA GLY A 382 27.60 55.67 -25.67
C GLY A 382 28.86 54.96 -26.16
N SER A 383 28.86 54.50 -27.42
CA SER A 383 30.06 54.36 -28.26
C SER A 383 29.63 54.22 -29.72
N GLU A 384 29.45 55.34 -30.42
CA GLU A 384 30.04 55.59 -31.75
C GLU A 384 29.58 56.96 -32.26
N GLY A 385 30.54 57.88 -32.31
CA GLY A 385 30.33 59.21 -32.87
C GLY A 385 31.37 60.21 -32.38
N GLU A 386 32.66 59.96 -32.66
CA GLU A 386 33.66 61.00 -32.98
C GLU A 386 35.06 60.35 -33.10
N THR A 387 35.49 60.06 -34.33
CA THR A 387 36.90 60.11 -34.71
C THR A 387 37.04 61.16 -35.79
N GLY A 388 37.42 62.37 -35.35
CA GLY A 388 37.97 63.39 -36.24
C GLY A 388 39.42 63.06 -36.59
N GLY A 389 39.74 63.19 -37.87
CA GLY A 389 40.84 64.01 -38.38
C GLY A 389 42.30 63.71 -38.01
N ALA A 390 43.05 63.40 -39.08
CA ALA A 390 44.39 63.92 -39.43
C ALA A 390 45.66 63.22 -38.92
N VAL A 391 46.39 62.56 -39.85
CA VAL A 391 47.78 62.82 -40.35
C VAL A 391 47.81 62.10 -41.72
N GLU A 392 48.16 62.68 -42.88
CA GLU A 392 49.39 63.39 -43.28
C GLU A 392 49.12 64.34 -44.47
#